data_AF-A0A1J4JBW0-F1
#
_entry.id   AF-A0A1J4JBW0-F1
#
_cell.length_a   1.000
_cell.length_b   1.000
_cell.length_c   1.000
_cell.angle_alpha   90.00
_cell.angle_beta   90.00
_cell.angle_gamma   90.00
#
_symmetry.space_group_name_H-M   'P 1'
#
loop_
_entity.id
_entity.type
_entity.pdbx_description
1 polymer ?
#
loop_
_entity_poly.entity_id
_entity_poly.type
_entity_poly.pdbx_seq_one_letter_code
_entity_poly.pdbx_strand_id
1 'polypeptide(L)'
;MVKYDEISEQTSQFRSRMEYYDDIMEWLNEVADMKQPHESEMKKLTEVLQNESGKETYLMISEWLATKQVLEFNLFMRMIPLFRILFEKLKNASPLISQEYVDLLYHCTVSFTAEERNEVYNYLITNDLDEVPSYKIFISLFSSHVTNKLVDSILPTFLGDSKTVDSTVAKHFFELPPAYQISFARCATIYPDIFISLSIERITKYLFESRNPDHQRDGIELVKNISSPSSPRDLFVNILRIGPHLTKIEDAQNSWKIAKNLISNFSENDRFYSYQATLESKDLPEVAHSAICQQLEREISHSKSGIFRSPMIVNILPFILDISILSNLIVNLETVLTILNFLQFLLLLDRRIHCFRIFGTKEVMDNIEKCIKSVKSSLTKAIENNEKPKEEKIKGMKIMNVNSQEIDCDFDKITQSNKLSFARIQFVLNEIVDILEGK
;
A
#
# COMPACT_ATOMS: atom_id res chain seq x y z
N MET A 1 -6.73 -66.25 -20.12
CA MET A 1 -6.63 -65.38 -21.31
C MET A 1 -7.62 -64.19 -21.24
N VAL A 2 -7.94 -63.70 -20.03
CA VAL A 2 -8.94 -62.61 -19.80
C VAL A 2 -8.33 -61.42 -19.03
N LYS A 3 -7.09 -61.55 -18.51
CA LYS A 3 -6.40 -60.46 -17.77
C LYS A 3 -5.57 -59.52 -18.64
N TYR A 4 -5.27 -59.87 -19.89
CA TYR A 4 -4.46 -59.03 -20.79
C TYR A 4 -5.32 -57.98 -21.51
N ASP A 5 -6.58 -58.29 -21.83
CA ASP A 5 -7.48 -57.36 -22.52
C ASP A 5 -7.96 -56.24 -21.57
N GLU A 6 -8.24 -56.54 -20.30
CA GLU A 6 -8.58 -55.52 -19.28
C GLU A 6 -7.39 -54.58 -18.98
N ILE A 7 -6.16 -55.10 -18.96
CA ILE A 7 -4.95 -54.27 -18.79
C ILE A 7 -4.69 -53.44 -20.06
N SER A 8 -4.94 -53.99 -21.24
CA SER A 8 -4.82 -53.27 -22.53
C SER A 8 -5.84 -52.13 -22.64
N GLU A 9 -7.11 -52.36 -22.28
CA GLU A 9 -8.14 -51.32 -22.24
C GLU A 9 -7.85 -50.25 -21.21
N GLN A 10 -7.41 -50.62 -19.99
CA GLN A 10 -7.01 -49.64 -18.98
C GLN A 10 -5.79 -48.83 -19.41
N THR A 11 -4.81 -49.45 -20.08
CA THR A 11 -3.62 -48.75 -20.60
C THR A 11 -3.96 -47.85 -21.79
N SER A 12 -4.92 -48.25 -22.63
CA SER A 12 -5.42 -47.46 -23.75
C SER A 12 -6.26 -46.26 -23.27
N GLN A 13 -7.13 -46.45 -22.27
CA GLN A 13 -7.88 -45.37 -21.63
C GLN A 13 -6.95 -44.42 -20.87
N PHE A 14 -5.89 -44.94 -20.23
CA PHE A 14 -4.88 -44.12 -19.56
C PHE A 14 -4.05 -43.31 -20.56
N ARG A 15 -3.63 -43.89 -21.70
CA ARG A 15 -2.93 -43.16 -22.78
C ARG A 15 -3.82 -42.09 -23.44
N SER A 16 -5.07 -42.42 -23.73
CA SER A 16 -6.05 -41.45 -24.27
C SER A 16 -6.32 -40.30 -23.30
N ARG A 17 -6.29 -40.57 -21.99
CA ARG A 17 -6.34 -39.51 -20.97
C ARG A 17 -5.06 -38.66 -20.94
N MET A 18 -3.87 -39.26 -21.00
CA MET A 18 -2.61 -38.49 -21.05
C MET A 18 -2.53 -37.58 -22.28
N GLU A 19 -2.87 -38.09 -23.47
CA GLU A 19 -2.92 -37.28 -24.70
C GLU A 19 -3.90 -36.10 -24.56
N TYR A 20 -5.02 -36.31 -23.88
CA TYR A 20 -5.99 -35.25 -23.59
C TYR A 20 -5.46 -34.17 -22.63
N TYR A 21 -4.68 -34.53 -21.61
CA TYR A 21 -4.01 -33.54 -20.73
C TYR A 21 -2.92 -32.76 -21.47
N ASP A 22 -2.15 -33.44 -22.33
CA ASP A 22 -1.10 -32.83 -23.12
C ASP A 22 -1.68 -31.79 -24.10
N ASP A 23 -2.80 -32.12 -24.78
CA ASP A 23 -3.53 -31.21 -25.67
C ASP A 23 -4.00 -29.94 -24.93
N ILE A 24 -4.51 -30.09 -23.70
CA ILE A 24 -4.98 -28.96 -22.89
C ILE A 24 -3.81 -28.08 -22.46
N MET A 25 -2.68 -28.67 -22.07
CA MET A 25 -1.48 -27.93 -21.71
C MET A 25 -0.89 -27.21 -22.93
N GLU A 26 -0.95 -27.81 -24.11
CA GLU A 26 -0.57 -27.17 -25.36
C GLU A 26 -1.46 -25.96 -25.64
N TRP A 27 -2.79 -26.10 -25.62
CA TRP A 27 -3.71 -24.98 -25.83
C TRP A 27 -3.54 -23.86 -24.79
N LEU A 28 -3.30 -24.19 -23.52
CA LEU A 28 -3.01 -23.20 -22.48
C LEU A 28 -1.71 -22.44 -22.75
N ASN A 29 -0.69 -23.11 -23.29
CA ASN A 29 0.56 -22.48 -23.70
C ASN A 29 0.43 -21.65 -24.99
N GLU A 30 -0.39 -22.09 -25.94
CA GLU A 30 -0.72 -21.32 -27.14
C GLU A 30 -1.46 -20.04 -26.77
N VAL A 31 -2.50 -20.11 -25.93
CA VAL A 31 -3.22 -18.92 -25.45
C VAL A 31 -2.29 -17.94 -24.71
N ALA A 32 -1.25 -18.47 -24.04
CA ALA A 32 -0.21 -17.67 -23.41
C ALA A 32 0.77 -17.01 -24.37
N ASP A 33 0.86 -17.46 -25.63
CA ASP A 33 1.57 -16.72 -26.66
C ASP A 33 0.75 -15.47 -27.04
N MET A 34 1.24 -14.29 -26.66
CA MET A 34 0.53 -13.04 -26.93
C MET A 34 0.57 -12.61 -28.40
N LYS A 35 1.29 -13.33 -29.27
CA LYS A 35 1.46 -12.96 -30.69
C LYS A 35 0.19 -13.12 -31.52
N GLN A 36 -0.77 -13.95 -31.10
CA GLN A 36 -2.04 -14.14 -31.80
C GLN A 36 -3.23 -14.11 -30.83
N PRO A 37 -4.46 -13.87 -31.31
CA PRO A 37 -5.65 -13.83 -30.47
C PRO A 37 -6.12 -15.21 -29.98
N HIS A 38 -5.62 -16.32 -30.55
CA HIS A 38 -5.86 -17.71 -30.11
C HIS A 38 -7.34 -18.05 -29.79
N GLU A 39 -8.28 -17.49 -30.56
CA GLU A 39 -9.73 -17.63 -30.33
C GLU A 39 -10.22 -19.08 -30.47
N SER A 40 -9.60 -19.85 -31.36
CA SER A 40 -9.88 -21.28 -31.57
C SER A 40 -9.53 -22.08 -30.31
N GLU A 41 -8.36 -21.84 -29.76
CA GLU A 41 -7.82 -22.53 -28.60
C GLU A 41 -8.61 -22.17 -27.34
N MET A 42 -8.97 -20.89 -27.18
CA MET A 42 -9.88 -20.43 -26.13
C MET A 42 -11.24 -21.10 -26.21
N LYS A 43 -11.78 -21.33 -27.41
CA LYS A 43 -13.05 -22.03 -27.59
C LYS A 43 -12.94 -23.50 -27.23
N LYS A 44 -11.89 -24.19 -27.69
CA LYS A 44 -11.63 -25.61 -27.33
C LYS A 44 -11.47 -25.78 -25.83
N LEU A 45 -10.68 -24.92 -25.18
CA LEU A 45 -10.53 -24.89 -23.73
C LEU A 45 -11.89 -24.67 -23.06
N THR A 46 -12.67 -23.69 -23.50
CA THR A 46 -14.00 -23.43 -22.94
C THR A 46 -14.91 -24.66 -23.02
N GLU A 47 -14.97 -25.34 -24.17
CA GLU A 47 -15.78 -26.56 -24.37
C GLU A 47 -15.32 -27.70 -23.44
N VAL A 48 -14.01 -27.90 -23.32
CA VAL A 48 -13.40 -28.87 -22.40
C VAL A 48 -13.75 -28.55 -20.95
N LEU A 49 -13.48 -27.32 -20.50
CA LEU A 49 -13.78 -26.90 -19.14
C LEU A 49 -15.27 -26.96 -18.85
N GLN A 50 -16.17 -26.87 -19.85
CA GLN A 50 -17.62 -27.04 -19.69
C GLN A 50 -18.06 -28.50 -19.60
N ASN A 51 -17.34 -29.45 -20.20
CA ASN A 51 -17.71 -30.87 -20.20
C ASN A 51 -17.07 -31.68 -19.06
N GLU A 52 -15.93 -31.25 -18.53
CA GLU A 52 -15.18 -31.99 -17.50
C GLU A 52 -15.69 -31.77 -16.06
N SER A 53 -15.30 -32.63 -15.12
CA SER A 53 -15.64 -32.38 -13.70
C SER A 53 -14.82 -31.23 -13.13
N GLY A 54 -15.39 -30.42 -12.23
CA GLY A 54 -14.69 -29.27 -11.64
C GLY A 54 -13.36 -29.61 -10.97
N LYS A 55 -13.24 -30.82 -10.39
CA LYS A 55 -11.99 -31.31 -9.80
C LYS A 55 -10.90 -31.55 -10.86
N GLU A 56 -11.25 -32.18 -11.97
CA GLU A 56 -10.30 -32.44 -13.06
C GLU A 56 -9.90 -31.14 -13.73
N THR A 57 -10.87 -30.25 -13.99
CA THR A 57 -10.64 -28.89 -14.49
C THR A 57 -9.69 -28.10 -13.57
N TYR A 58 -9.87 -28.20 -12.25
CA TYR A 58 -8.98 -27.59 -11.27
C TYR A 58 -7.55 -28.13 -11.36
N LEU A 59 -7.36 -29.46 -11.42
CA LEU A 59 -6.02 -30.06 -11.49
C LEU A 59 -5.26 -29.55 -12.72
N MET A 60 -5.91 -29.56 -13.88
CA MET A 60 -5.31 -29.08 -15.14
C MET A 60 -4.88 -27.62 -15.06
N ILE A 61 -5.78 -26.74 -14.61
CA ILE A 61 -5.52 -25.30 -14.56
C ILE A 61 -4.52 -24.95 -13.45
N SER A 62 -4.61 -25.59 -12.30
CA SER A 62 -3.70 -25.33 -11.18
C SER A 62 -2.28 -25.79 -11.47
N GLU A 63 -2.08 -26.93 -12.12
CA GLU A 63 -0.77 -27.40 -12.57
C GLU A 63 -0.15 -26.40 -13.55
N TRP A 64 -0.91 -25.96 -14.55
CA TRP A 64 -0.44 -24.96 -15.50
C TRP A 64 -0.07 -23.63 -14.80
N LEU A 65 -0.93 -23.11 -13.92
CA LEU A 65 -0.66 -21.89 -13.15
C LEU A 65 0.60 -22.02 -12.28
N ALA A 66 0.82 -23.19 -11.66
CA ALA A 66 2.00 -23.47 -10.86
C ALA A 66 3.30 -23.38 -11.69
N THR A 67 3.27 -23.72 -12.98
CA THR A 67 4.44 -23.57 -13.87
C THR A 67 4.78 -22.12 -14.20
N LYS A 68 3.81 -21.19 -14.12
CA LYS A 68 4.00 -19.78 -14.51
C LYS A 68 4.48 -18.89 -13.36
N GLN A 69 4.18 -19.24 -12.11
CA GLN A 69 4.49 -18.51 -10.86
C GLN A 69 3.87 -17.09 -10.77
N VAL A 70 4.00 -16.25 -11.80
CA VAL A 70 3.38 -14.92 -11.93
C VAL A 70 2.80 -14.82 -13.34
N LEU A 71 1.56 -14.32 -13.46
CA LEU A 71 0.96 -14.06 -14.76
C LEU A 71 1.11 -12.59 -15.12
N GLU A 72 1.46 -12.30 -16.37
CA GLU A 72 1.36 -10.94 -16.89
C GLU A 72 -0.10 -10.52 -16.98
N PHE A 73 -0.39 -9.23 -16.75
CA PHE A 73 -1.74 -8.69 -16.70
C PHE A 73 -2.58 -9.04 -17.93
N ASN A 74 -2.04 -8.84 -19.14
CA ASN A 74 -2.75 -9.14 -20.38
C ASN A 74 -3.12 -10.63 -20.52
N LEU A 75 -2.23 -11.53 -20.09
CA LEU A 75 -2.51 -12.96 -20.07
C LEU A 75 -3.61 -13.28 -19.05
N PHE A 76 -3.54 -12.70 -17.85
CA PHE A 76 -4.56 -12.89 -16.84
C PHE A 76 -5.94 -12.44 -17.33
N MET A 77 -6.04 -11.25 -17.94
CA MET A 77 -7.28 -10.74 -18.52
C MET A 77 -7.80 -11.58 -19.68
N ARG A 78 -6.93 -12.26 -20.44
CA ARG A 78 -7.35 -13.23 -21.46
C ARG A 78 -7.91 -14.50 -20.84
N MET A 79 -7.33 -14.95 -19.72
CA MET A 79 -7.68 -16.20 -19.04
C MET A 79 -8.83 -16.07 -18.02
N ILE A 80 -9.15 -14.86 -17.58
CA ILE A 80 -10.20 -14.61 -16.57
C ILE A 80 -11.58 -15.22 -16.90
N PRO A 81 -12.03 -15.32 -18.17
CA PRO A 81 -13.29 -16.00 -18.48
C PRO A 81 -13.23 -17.50 -18.17
N LEU A 82 -12.08 -18.15 -18.39
CA LEU A 82 -11.87 -19.57 -18.07
C LEU A 82 -11.81 -19.78 -16.55
N PHE A 83 -11.13 -18.89 -15.83
CA PHE A 83 -11.09 -18.93 -14.37
C PHE A 83 -12.49 -18.80 -13.76
N ARG A 84 -13.33 -17.94 -14.33
CA ARG A 84 -14.74 -17.80 -13.95
C ARG A 84 -15.53 -19.09 -14.14
N ILE A 85 -15.34 -19.81 -15.24
CA ILE A 85 -15.99 -21.13 -15.46
C ILE A 85 -15.58 -22.10 -14.36
N LEU A 86 -14.29 -22.12 -14.00
CA LEU A 86 -13.79 -23.00 -12.95
C LEU A 86 -14.37 -22.65 -11.58
N PHE A 87 -14.54 -21.37 -11.24
CA PHE A 87 -15.25 -20.95 -10.02
C PHE A 87 -16.66 -21.54 -9.93
N GLU A 88 -17.46 -21.43 -11.00
CA GLU A 88 -18.82 -21.98 -11.06
C GLU A 88 -18.81 -23.51 -10.86
N LYS A 89 -17.87 -24.20 -11.50
CA LYS A 89 -17.74 -25.66 -11.36
C LYS A 89 -17.27 -26.11 -9.98
N LEU A 90 -16.51 -25.28 -9.28
CA LEU A 90 -16.03 -25.56 -7.94
C LEU A 90 -17.02 -25.15 -6.84
N LYS A 91 -18.18 -24.58 -7.17
CA LYS A 91 -19.21 -24.15 -6.20
C LYS A 91 -19.58 -25.23 -5.17
N ASN A 92 -19.66 -26.49 -5.61
CA ASN A 92 -20.00 -27.64 -4.76
C ASN A 92 -18.79 -28.51 -4.41
N ALA A 93 -17.57 -28.06 -4.73
CA ALA A 93 -16.35 -28.80 -4.42
C ALA A 93 -16.01 -28.71 -2.92
N SER A 94 -15.01 -29.48 -2.48
CA SER A 94 -14.47 -29.36 -1.12
C SER A 94 -13.99 -27.92 -0.88
N PRO A 95 -14.26 -27.32 0.30
CA PRO A 95 -13.77 -25.99 0.66
C PRO A 95 -12.26 -25.84 0.45
N LEU A 96 -11.48 -26.90 0.72
CA LEU A 96 -10.04 -26.93 0.53
C LEU A 96 -9.63 -26.60 -0.92
N ILE A 97 -10.27 -27.23 -1.91
CA ILE A 97 -9.96 -27.01 -3.33
C ILE A 97 -10.28 -25.57 -3.73
N SER A 98 -11.43 -25.05 -3.28
CA SER A 98 -11.83 -23.67 -3.57
C SER A 98 -10.92 -22.64 -2.90
N GLN A 99 -10.40 -22.96 -1.72
CA GLN A 99 -9.46 -22.12 -0.96
C GLN A 99 -8.10 -22.06 -1.64
N GLU A 100 -7.53 -23.22 -1.97
CA GLU A 100 -6.27 -23.34 -2.70
C GLU A 100 -6.35 -22.63 -4.06
N TYR A 101 -7.48 -22.76 -4.77
CA TYR A 101 -7.64 -22.13 -6.07
C TYR A 101 -7.63 -20.59 -6.01
N VAL A 102 -8.39 -20.01 -5.07
CA VAL A 102 -8.41 -18.55 -4.87
C VAL A 102 -7.03 -18.03 -4.47
N ASP A 103 -6.33 -18.74 -3.58
CA ASP A 103 -5.01 -18.33 -3.11
C ASP A 103 -3.98 -18.39 -4.24
N LEU A 104 -4.01 -19.44 -5.06
CA LEU A 104 -3.19 -19.57 -6.27
C LEU A 104 -3.42 -18.41 -7.25
N LEU A 105 -4.68 -18.10 -7.55
CA LEU A 105 -5.01 -16.96 -8.42
C LEU A 105 -4.58 -15.63 -7.82
N TYR A 106 -4.77 -15.44 -6.50
CA TYR A 106 -4.34 -14.23 -5.83
C TYR A 106 -2.83 -14.05 -5.93
N HIS A 107 -2.05 -15.12 -5.70
CA HIS A 107 -0.60 -15.11 -5.87
C HIS A 107 -0.15 -14.71 -7.28
N CYS A 108 -0.85 -15.16 -8.32
CA CYS A 108 -0.54 -14.77 -9.70
C CYS A 108 -0.76 -13.27 -9.99
N THR A 109 -1.48 -12.54 -9.14
CA THR A 109 -1.85 -11.13 -9.34
C THR A 109 -1.14 -10.16 -8.37
N VAL A 110 -0.18 -10.64 -7.59
CA VAL A 110 0.53 -9.81 -6.58
C VAL A 110 1.27 -8.64 -7.22
N SER A 111 1.75 -8.77 -8.46
CA SER A 111 2.49 -7.73 -9.18
C SER A 111 1.62 -6.67 -9.85
N PHE A 112 0.29 -6.82 -9.85
CA PHE A 112 -0.59 -5.91 -10.60
C PHE A 112 -0.62 -4.50 -10.01
N THR A 113 -0.62 -3.50 -10.88
CA THR A 113 -0.78 -2.09 -10.51
C THR A 113 -2.21 -1.80 -10.03
N ALA A 114 -2.43 -0.59 -9.51
CA ALA A 114 -3.75 -0.16 -9.09
C ALA A 114 -4.75 -0.09 -10.28
N GLU A 115 -4.32 0.38 -11.45
CA GLU A 115 -5.19 0.43 -12.64
C GLU A 115 -5.57 -0.99 -13.09
N GLU A 116 -4.59 -1.89 -13.16
CA GLU A 116 -4.79 -3.29 -13.57
C GLU A 116 -5.75 -4.01 -12.62
N ARG A 117 -5.61 -3.83 -11.31
CA ARG A 117 -6.54 -4.38 -10.31
C ARG A 117 -7.96 -3.86 -10.49
N ASN A 118 -8.12 -2.58 -10.79
CA ASN A 118 -9.43 -1.98 -11.02
C ASN A 118 -10.08 -2.52 -12.30
N GLU A 119 -9.31 -2.79 -13.36
CA GLU A 119 -9.81 -3.42 -14.57
C GLU A 119 -10.28 -4.86 -14.33
N VAL A 120 -9.48 -5.65 -13.59
CA VAL A 120 -9.88 -6.99 -13.14
C VAL A 120 -11.18 -6.91 -12.33
N TYR A 121 -11.26 -6.01 -11.35
CA TYR A 121 -12.45 -5.82 -10.53
C TYR A 121 -13.69 -5.51 -11.38
N ASN A 122 -13.58 -4.58 -12.33
CA ASN A 122 -14.67 -4.20 -13.23
C ASN A 122 -15.17 -5.38 -14.08
N TYR A 123 -14.24 -6.22 -14.58
CA TYR A 123 -14.62 -7.44 -15.27
C TYR A 123 -15.39 -8.39 -14.36
N LEU A 124 -14.89 -8.65 -13.16
CA LEU A 124 -15.47 -9.62 -12.23
C LEU A 124 -16.88 -9.22 -11.77
N ILE A 125 -17.10 -7.93 -11.45
CA ILE A 125 -18.44 -7.46 -11.03
C ILE A 125 -19.45 -7.43 -12.17
N THR A 126 -18.99 -7.19 -13.40
CA THR A 126 -19.87 -7.22 -14.59
C THR A 126 -20.31 -8.64 -14.92
N ASN A 127 -19.43 -9.61 -14.65
CA ASN A 127 -19.64 -11.03 -14.92
C ASN A 127 -19.84 -11.82 -13.61
N ASP A 128 -20.63 -11.26 -12.69
CA ASP A 128 -20.75 -11.77 -11.33
C ASP A 128 -21.28 -13.23 -11.26
N LEU A 129 -20.91 -13.94 -10.19
CA LEU A 129 -21.44 -15.26 -9.82
C LEU A 129 -22.03 -15.17 -8.40
N ASP A 130 -23.30 -14.77 -8.31
CA ASP A 130 -23.95 -14.44 -7.04
C ASP A 130 -23.97 -15.59 -6.02
N GLU A 131 -24.04 -16.83 -6.49
CA GLU A 131 -24.15 -18.01 -5.62
C GLU A 131 -22.80 -18.72 -5.37
N VAL A 132 -21.66 -18.11 -5.73
CA VAL A 132 -20.33 -18.74 -5.59
C VAL A 132 -19.48 -17.99 -4.55
N PRO A 133 -19.41 -18.45 -3.29
CA PRO A 133 -18.75 -17.70 -2.22
C PRO A 133 -17.25 -17.48 -2.47
N SER A 134 -16.54 -18.48 -3.00
CA SER A 134 -15.12 -18.35 -3.34
C SER A 134 -14.85 -17.28 -4.40
N TYR A 135 -15.80 -17.07 -5.33
CA TYR A 135 -15.74 -15.99 -6.31
C TYR A 135 -15.93 -14.62 -5.67
N LYS A 136 -16.87 -14.50 -4.71
CA LYS A 136 -17.07 -13.27 -3.94
C LYS A 136 -15.84 -12.91 -3.10
N ILE A 137 -15.22 -13.91 -2.47
CA ILE A 137 -13.95 -13.77 -1.77
C ILE A 137 -12.89 -13.26 -2.73
N PHE A 138 -12.76 -13.84 -3.92
CA PHE A 138 -11.80 -13.39 -4.93
C PHE A 138 -12.08 -11.95 -5.40
N ILE A 139 -13.32 -11.58 -5.68
CA ILE A 139 -13.73 -10.20 -6.01
C ILE A 139 -13.26 -9.22 -4.94
N SER A 140 -13.43 -9.59 -3.67
CA SER A 140 -13.05 -8.75 -2.55
C SER A 140 -11.53 -8.52 -2.41
N LEU A 141 -10.68 -9.19 -3.19
CA LEU A 141 -9.23 -8.94 -3.21
C LEU A 141 -8.83 -7.83 -4.19
N PHE A 142 -9.73 -7.48 -5.11
CA PHE A 142 -9.53 -6.43 -6.12
C PHE A 142 -10.43 -5.22 -5.90
N SER A 143 -11.45 -5.34 -5.05
CA SER A 143 -12.35 -4.23 -4.79
C SER A 143 -11.58 -3.05 -4.16
N SER A 144 -11.68 -1.88 -4.79
CA SER A 144 -11.11 -0.69 -4.20
C SER A 144 -11.78 -0.40 -2.87
N HIS A 145 -13.10 -0.54 -2.75
CA HIS A 145 -13.88 -0.42 -1.50
C HIS A 145 -14.77 -1.64 -1.31
N VAL A 146 -14.89 -2.14 -0.07
CA VAL A 146 -15.81 -3.24 0.23
C VAL A 146 -17.21 -2.68 0.46
N THR A 147 -18.23 -3.38 -0.05
CA THR A 147 -19.64 -2.97 0.08
C THR A 147 -20.39 -3.91 1.01
N ASN A 148 -21.48 -3.43 1.63
CA ASN A 148 -22.36 -4.27 2.44
C ASN A 148 -22.80 -5.55 1.69
N LYS A 149 -23.25 -5.40 0.43
CA LYS A 149 -23.65 -6.53 -0.42
C LYS A 149 -22.53 -7.58 -0.54
N LEU A 150 -21.29 -7.15 -0.75
CA LEU A 150 -20.16 -8.05 -0.88
C LEU A 150 -19.84 -8.73 0.46
N VAL A 151 -19.81 -7.98 1.56
CA VAL A 151 -19.56 -8.53 2.90
C VAL A 151 -20.63 -9.55 3.30
N ASP A 152 -21.90 -9.25 3.06
CA ASP A 152 -23.04 -10.14 3.36
C ASP A 152 -22.97 -11.46 2.58
N SER A 153 -22.35 -11.44 1.39
CA SER A 153 -22.12 -12.66 0.59
C SER A 153 -20.92 -13.49 1.03
N ILE A 154 -19.98 -12.87 1.75
CA ILE A 154 -18.70 -13.49 2.15
C ILE A 154 -18.77 -14.04 3.57
N LEU A 155 -19.26 -13.24 4.53
CA LEU A 155 -19.25 -13.57 5.96
C LEU A 155 -19.86 -14.94 6.32
N PRO A 156 -20.99 -15.38 5.73
CA PRO A 156 -21.57 -16.68 6.05
C PRO A 156 -20.61 -17.85 5.80
N THR A 157 -19.69 -17.72 4.83
CA THR A 157 -18.65 -18.73 4.53
C THR A 157 -17.71 -18.97 5.71
N PHE A 158 -17.47 -17.93 6.51
CA PHE A 158 -16.55 -17.99 7.65
C PHE A 158 -17.26 -18.26 8.97
N LEU A 159 -18.47 -17.73 9.14
CA LEU A 159 -19.21 -17.81 10.39
C LEU A 159 -20.09 -19.06 10.50
N GLY A 160 -20.47 -19.67 9.38
CA GLY A 160 -21.48 -20.72 9.36
C GLY A 160 -22.79 -20.23 9.96
N ASP A 161 -23.31 -20.96 10.96
CA ASP A 161 -24.52 -20.58 11.69
C ASP A 161 -24.30 -19.49 12.75
N SER A 162 -23.05 -19.12 13.01
CA SER A 162 -22.74 -18.08 14.01
C SER A 162 -23.05 -16.68 13.49
N LYS A 163 -23.49 -15.79 14.39
CA LYS A 163 -23.72 -14.37 14.07
C LYS A 163 -22.50 -13.48 14.32
N THR A 164 -21.50 -14.02 15.01
CA THR A 164 -20.30 -13.30 15.45
C THR A 164 -19.10 -14.23 15.37
N VAL A 165 -17.89 -13.67 15.27
CA VAL A 165 -16.69 -14.47 15.41
C VAL A 165 -16.61 -15.03 16.83
N ASP A 166 -16.66 -16.36 16.96
CA ASP A 166 -16.48 -17.03 18.24
C ASP A 166 -15.03 -17.50 18.42
N SER A 167 -14.73 -18.15 19.54
CA SER A 167 -13.37 -18.67 19.80
C SER A 167 -12.92 -19.74 18.80
N THR A 168 -13.86 -20.41 18.13
CA THR A 168 -13.57 -21.45 17.13
C THR A 168 -13.14 -20.77 15.83
N VAL A 169 -13.96 -19.86 15.30
CA VAL A 169 -13.65 -19.08 14.09
C VAL A 169 -12.35 -18.28 14.29
N ALA A 170 -12.16 -17.69 15.47
CA ALA A 170 -10.95 -16.93 15.78
C ALA A 170 -9.66 -17.77 15.74
N LYS A 171 -9.73 -19.05 16.14
CA LYS A 171 -8.58 -19.97 16.06
C LYS A 171 -8.28 -20.36 14.62
N HIS A 172 -9.31 -20.71 13.86
CA HIS A 172 -9.17 -21.14 12.47
C HIS A 172 -8.77 -19.99 11.54
N PHE A 173 -8.97 -18.73 11.93
CA PHE A 173 -8.56 -17.58 11.12
C PHE A 173 -7.08 -17.64 10.67
N PHE A 174 -6.16 -18.01 11.57
CA PHE A 174 -4.73 -18.10 11.23
C PHE A 174 -4.37 -19.34 10.41
N GLU A 175 -5.30 -20.28 10.26
CA GLU A 175 -5.15 -21.50 9.45
C GLU A 175 -5.67 -21.29 8.02
N LEU A 176 -6.42 -20.21 7.77
CA LEU A 176 -6.90 -19.86 6.43
C LEU A 176 -5.74 -19.43 5.52
N PRO A 177 -5.84 -19.66 4.20
CA PRO A 177 -4.89 -19.10 3.24
C PRO A 177 -4.89 -17.55 3.27
N PRO A 178 -3.76 -16.90 2.90
CA PRO A 178 -3.62 -15.45 2.89
C PRO A 178 -4.78 -14.72 2.20
N ALA A 179 -5.22 -15.19 1.02
CA ALA A 179 -6.34 -14.57 0.31
C ALA A 179 -7.64 -14.54 1.14
N TYR A 180 -7.95 -15.65 1.84
CA TYR A 180 -9.15 -15.74 2.69
C TYR A 180 -9.01 -14.89 3.95
N GLN A 181 -7.81 -14.88 4.56
CA GLN A 181 -7.53 -14.02 5.71
C GLN A 181 -7.74 -12.54 5.39
N ILE A 182 -7.20 -12.08 4.25
CA ILE A 182 -7.38 -10.70 3.77
C ILE A 182 -8.87 -10.41 3.55
N SER A 183 -9.57 -11.23 2.77
CA SER A 183 -11.00 -11.03 2.48
C SER A 183 -11.84 -10.95 3.76
N PHE A 184 -11.58 -11.85 4.72
CA PHE A 184 -12.28 -11.86 6.00
C PHE A 184 -11.92 -10.66 6.87
N ALA A 185 -10.65 -10.27 6.94
CA ALA A 185 -10.20 -9.07 7.64
C ALA A 185 -10.86 -7.80 7.09
N ARG A 186 -10.97 -7.70 5.75
CA ARG A 186 -11.63 -6.59 5.07
C ARG A 186 -13.12 -6.47 5.45
N CYS A 187 -13.81 -7.57 5.74
CA CYS A 187 -15.22 -7.54 6.18
C CYS A 187 -15.44 -6.75 7.49
N ALA A 188 -14.42 -6.66 8.35
CA ALA A 188 -14.51 -5.89 9.59
C ALA A 188 -14.73 -4.39 9.35
N THR A 189 -14.39 -3.86 8.17
CA THR A 189 -14.64 -2.44 7.81
C THR A 189 -16.12 -2.08 7.85
N ILE A 190 -17.00 -3.01 7.47
CA ILE A 190 -18.45 -2.82 7.44
C ILE A 190 -19.09 -3.22 8.77
N TYR A 191 -18.69 -4.37 9.33
CA TYR A 191 -19.29 -4.91 10.56
C TYR A 191 -18.22 -5.16 11.64
N PRO A 192 -17.60 -4.11 12.21
CA PRO A 192 -16.52 -4.29 13.18
C PRO A 192 -16.97 -5.07 14.42
N ASP A 193 -18.21 -4.89 14.88
CA ASP A 193 -18.73 -5.55 16.08
C ASP A 193 -18.74 -7.08 16.00
N ILE A 194 -18.84 -7.65 14.78
CA ILE A 194 -18.78 -9.10 14.55
C ILE A 194 -17.41 -9.68 14.93
N PHE A 195 -16.35 -8.87 14.88
CA PHE A 195 -14.96 -9.28 14.98
C PHE A 195 -14.31 -8.99 16.35
N ILE A 196 -15.05 -8.52 17.34
CA ILE A 196 -14.52 -8.10 18.64
C ILE A 196 -13.63 -9.18 19.29
N SER A 197 -14.00 -10.45 19.20
CA SER A 197 -13.25 -11.58 19.77
C SER A 197 -11.89 -11.83 19.10
N LEU A 198 -11.72 -11.44 17.84
CA LEU A 198 -10.46 -11.51 17.09
C LEU A 198 -9.54 -10.31 17.35
N SER A 199 -10.04 -9.28 18.04
CA SER A 199 -9.43 -7.96 18.20
C SER A 199 -9.35 -7.18 16.89
N ILE A 200 -10.05 -6.04 16.84
CA ILE A 200 -9.98 -5.09 15.71
C ILE A 200 -8.54 -4.61 15.48
N GLU A 201 -7.77 -4.39 16.54
CA GLU A 201 -6.37 -3.98 16.40
C GLU A 201 -5.53 -5.04 15.67
N ARG A 202 -5.79 -6.32 15.91
CA ARG A 202 -5.06 -7.41 15.25
C ARG A 202 -5.40 -7.47 13.76
N ILE A 203 -6.68 -7.29 13.43
CA ILE A 203 -7.17 -7.24 12.04
C ILE A 203 -6.59 -6.02 11.31
N THR A 204 -6.59 -4.86 11.95
CA THR A 204 -5.98 -3.63 11.42
C THR A 204 -4.49 -3.84 11.10
N LYS A 205 -3.71 -4.42 12.01
CA LYS A 205 -2.29 -4.69 11.79
C LYS A 205 -2.07 -5.66 10.63
N TYR A 206 -2.89 -6.70 10.53
CA TYR A 206 -2.83 -7.63 9.41
C TYR A 206 -3.06 -6.93 8.06
N LEU A 207 -4.05 -6.03 7.98
CA LEU A 207 -4.31 -5.26 6.76
C LEU A 207 -3.19 -4.26 6.42
N PHE A 208 -2.48 -3.71 7.42
CA PHE A 208 -1.30 -2.88 7.19
C PHE A 208 -0.14 -3.64 6.52
N GLU A 209 -0.02 -4.95 6.76
CA GLU A 209 1.02 -5.80 6.17
C GLU A 209 0.74 -6.17 4.70
N SER A 210 -0.47 -5.92 4.22
CA SER A 210 -0.83 -6.11 2.81
C SER A 210 0.01 -5.21 1.88
N ARG A 211 0.36 -5.74 0.69
CA ARG A 211 0.98 -4.94 -0.39
C ARG A 211 -0.01 -4.14 -1.22
N ASN A 212 -1.31 -4.45 -1.11
CA ASN A 212 -2.36 -3.72 -1.81
C ASN A 212 -2.75 -2.46 -1.02
N PRO A 213 -2.58 -1.24 -1.56
CA PRO A 213 -2.96 0.01 -0.90
C PRO A 213 -4.43 0.08 -0.48
N ASP A 214 -5.34 -0.55 -1.22
CA ASP A 214 -6.77 -0.55 -0.88
C ASP A 214 -7.04 -1.35 0.41
N HIS A 215 -6.31 -2.45 0.63
CA HIS A 215 -6.39 -3.22 1.87
C HIS A 215 -5.79 -2.43 3.03
N GLN A 216 -4.67 -1.73 2.78
CA GLN A 216 -4.06 -0.90 3.81
C GLN A 216 -4.98 0.28 4.20
N ARG A 217 -5.71 0.86 3.23
CA ARG A 217 -6.75 1.87 3.51
C ARG A 217 -7.83 1.31 4.43
N ASP A 218 -8.34 0.12 4.16
CA ASP A 218 -9.32 -0.56 5.02
C ASP A 218 -8.80 -0.72 6.46
N GLY A 219 -7.52 -1.09 6.60
CA GLY A 219 -6.83 -1.11 7.90
C GLY A 219 -6.83 0.25 8.60
N ILE A 220 -6.55 1.34 7.86
CA ILE A 220 -6.54 2.72 8.40
C ILE A 220 -7.94 3.11 8.88
N GLU A 221 -8.99 2.78 8.13
CA GLU A 221 -10.37 3.10 8.50
C GLU A 221 -10.80 2.39 9.79
N LEU A 222 -10.38 1.13 9.96
CA LEU A 222 -10.67 0.33 11.15
C LEU A 222 -10.09 0.91 12.44
N VAL A 223 -9.04 1.74 12.37
CA VAL A 223 -8.44 2.38 13.56
C VAL A 223 -9.48 3.14 14.37
N LYS A 224 -10.49 3.74 13.72
CA LYS A 224 -11.59 4.47 14.39
C LYS A 224 -12.40 3.60 15.35
N ASN A 225 -12.41 2.28 15.14
CA ASN A 225 -13.17 1.31 15.93
C ASN A 225 -12.33 0.70 17.06
N ILE A 226 -11.06 1.09 17.23
CA ILE A 226 -10.19 0.60 18.31
C ILE A 226 -10.35 1.52 19.52
N SER A 227 -11.11 1.07 20.53
CA SER A 227 -11.35 1.88 21.74
C SER A 227 -10.14 1.98 22.67
N SER A 228 -9.27 0.97 22.71
CA SER A 228 -8.12 0.92 23.62
C SER A 228 -6.96 0.16 22.96
N PRO A 229 -6.19 0.83 22.10
CA PRO A 229 -5.08 0.17 21.39
C PRO A 229 -3.99 -0.26 22.37
N SER A 230 -3.52 -1.49 22.22
CA SER A 230 -2.39 -2.05 22.98
C SER A 230 -1.07 -1.36 22.64
N SER A 231 -0.88 -0.97 21.37
CA SER A 231 0.24 -0.13 20.95
C SER A 231 -0.25 1.06 20.09
N PRO A 232 -0.69 2.15 20.74
CA PRO A 232 -1.20 3.34 20.05
C PRO A 232 -0.15 3.96 19.12
N ARG A 233 1.12 3.93 19.55
CA ARG A 233 2.27 4.45 18.81
C ARG A 233 2.49 3.71 17.51
N ASP A 234 2.47 2.38 17.53
CA ASP A 234 2.71 1.58 16.33
C ASP A 234 1.60 1.81 15.30
N LEU A 235 0.34 1.96 15.75
CA LEU A 235 -0.76 2.34 14.86
C LEU A 235 -0.52 3.69 14.22
N PHE A 236 -0.11 4.70 15.00
CA PHE A 236 0.19 6.03 14.49
C PHE A 236 1.30 6.01 13.44
N VAL A 237 2.43 5.34 13.73
CA VAL A 237 3.57 5.23 12.79
C VAL A 237 3.14 4.54 11.49
N ASN A 238 2.37 3.44 11.58
CA ASN A 238 1.90 2.72 10.40
C ASN A 238 0.98 3.58 9.53
N ILE A 239 0.04 4.33 10.12
CA ILE A 239 -0.85 5.21 9.35
C ILE A 239 -0.03 6.25 8.57
N LEU A 240 1.02 6.82 9.17
CA LEU A 240 1.85 7.84 8.51
C LEU A 240 2.80 7.28 7.45
N ARG A 241 3.20 6.02 7.58
CA ARG A 241 3.96 5.31 6.55
C ARG A 241 3.08 4.96 5.35
N ILE A 242 1.87 4.49 5.60
CA ILE A 242 0.96 3.97 4.57
C ILE A 242 0.21 5.12 3.86
N GLY A 243 -0.34 6.05 4.64
CA GLY A 243 -1.28 7.08 4.18
C GLY A 243 -0.84 7.84 2.92
N PRO A 244 0.42 8.34 2.84
CA PRO A 244 0.91 9.05 1.67
C PRO A 244 0.97 8.21 0.37
N HIS A 245 0.96 6.88 0.48
CA HIS A 245 1.03 5.96 -0.66
C HIS A 245 -0.34 5.43 -1.11
N LEU A 246 -1.43 5.90 -0.50
CA LEU A 246 -2.77 5.53 -0.92
C LEU A 246 -3.09 6.11 -2.31
N THR A 247 -3.86 5.36 -3.10
CA THR A 247 -4.12 5.64 -4.52
C THR A 247 -4.91 6.93 -4.75
N LYS A 248 -5.76 7.33 -3.79
CA LYS A 248 -6.58 8.55 -3.86
C LYS A 248 -6.12 9.61 -2.87
N ILE A 249 -6.07 10.86 -3.32
CA ILE A 249 -5.71 12.03 -2.49
C ILE A 249 -6.64 12.16 -1.27
N GLU A 250 -7.94 11.90 -1.44
CA GLU A 250 -8.92 11.96 -0.36
C GLU A 250 -8.63 10.94 0.75
N ASP A 251 -8.18 9.73 0.36
CA ASP A 251 -7.82 8.67 1.29
C ASP A 251 -6.54 9.04 2.05
N ALA A 252 -5.55 9.61 1.38
CA ALA A 252 -4.35 10.15 2.02
C ALA A 252 -4.70 11.25 3.03
N GLN A 253 -5.60 12.18 2.69
CA GLN A 253 -6.08 13.21 3.62
C GLN A 253 -6.86 12.62 4.81
N ASN A 254 -7.71 11.62 4.56
CA ASN A 254 -8.46 10.92 5.60
C ASN A 254 -7.52 10.17 6.56
N SER A 255 -6.47 9.53 6.05
CA SER A 255 -5.46 8.85 6.88
C SER A 255 -4.83 9.82 7.89
N TRP A 256 -4.51 11.05 7.45
CA TRP A 256 -3.97 12.08 8.34
C TRP A 256 -4.98 12.54 9.38
N LYS A 257 -6.27 12.68 9.01
CA LYS A 257 -7.34 12.98 9.98
C LYS A 257 -7.46 11.89 11.04
N ILE A 258 -7.37 10.62 10.63
CA ILE A 258 -7.42 9.46 11.54
C ILE A 258 -6.19 9.45 12.46
N ALA A 259 -4.99 9.66 11.92
CA ALA A 259 -3.76 9.76 12.71
C ALA A 259 -3.85 10.88 13.77
N LYS A 260 -4.39 12.05 13.40
CA LYS A 260 -4.62 13.17 14.32
C LYS A 260 -5.60 12.84 15.44
N ASN A 261 -6.72 12.20 15.12
CA ASN A 261 -7.71 11.79 16.11
C ASN A 261 -7.17 10.69 17.04
N LEU A 262 -6.30 9.81 16.53
CA LEU A 262 -5.64 8.79 17.32
C LEU A 262 -4.70 9.44 18.34
N ILE A 263 -3.77 10.28 17.88
CA ILE A 263 -2.75 10.90 18.73
C ILE A 263 -3.30 11.95 19.69
N SER A 264 -4.48 12.55 19.43
CA SER A 264 -5.10 13.51 20.34
C SER A 264 -5.49 12.91 21.69
N ASN A 265 -5.68 11.59 21.75
CA ASN A 265 -6.00 10.88 22.99
C ASN A 265 -4.77 10.49 23.82
N PHE A 266 -3.55 10.74 23.31
CA PHE A 266 -2.32 10.33 23.97
C PHE A 266 -1.88 11.37 25.01
N SER A 267 -1.14 10.91 26.03
CA SER A 267 -0.44 11.82 26.94
C SER A 267 0.59 12.66 26.18
N GLU A 268 1.02 13.79 26.74
CA GLU A 268 2.02 14.67 26.11
C GLU A 268 3.31 13.92 25.75
N ASN A 269 3.79 13.07 26.67
CA ASN A 269 4.96 12.24 26.47
C ASN A 269 4.74 11.20 25.36
N ASP A 270 3.58 10.55 25.35
CA ASP A 270 3.28 9.56 24.31
C ASP A 270 3.16 10.18 22.92
N ARG A 271 2.61 11.41 22.83
CA ARG A 271 2.61 12.17 21.57
C ARG A 271 4.04 12.44 21.10
N PHE A 272 4.88 12.99 21.99
CA PHE A 272 6.28 13.27 21.69
C PHE A 272 7.03 12.03 21.20
N TYR A 273 6.95 10.93 21.94
CA TYR A 273 7.63 9.69 21.55
C TYR A 273 7.04 9.05 20.29
N SER A 274 5.78 9.31 19.96
CA SER A 274 5.19 8.86 18.69
C SER A 274 5.70 9.67 17.50
N TYR A 275 5.86 10.98 17.64
CA TYR A 275 6.52 11.80 16.62
C TYR A 275 7.98 11.39 16.42
N GLN A 276 8.71 11.18 17.52
CA GLN A 276 10.08 10.71 17.47
C GLN A 276 10.19 9.36 16.74
N ALA A 277 9.42 8.35 17.15
CA ALA A 277 9.46 7.03 16.53
C ALA A 277 9.07 7.06 15.04
N THR A 278 8.17 7.98 14.65
CA THR A 278 7.81 8.16 13.24
C THR A 278 9.00 8.69 12.43
N LEU A 279 9.71 9.69 12.97
CA LEU A 279 10.87 10.31 12.30
C LEU A 279 12.10 9.38 12.27
N GLU A 280 12.20 8.44 13.22
CA GLU A 280 13.24 7.39 13.24
C GLU A 280 13.00 6.29 12.20
N SER A 281 11.80 6.22 11.62
CA SER A 281 11.45 5.22 10.60
C SER A 281 12.17 5.49 9.28
N LYS A 282 12.83 4.47 8.73
CA LYS A 282 13.59 4.57 7.48
C LYS A 282 12.73 4.81 6.23
N ASP A 283 11.46 4.42 6.29
CA ASP A 283 10.54 4.44 5.15
C ASP A 283 9.48 5.55 5.30
N LEU A 284 9.81 6.67 5.96
CA LEU A 284 8.89 7.78 6.13
C LEU A 284 8.86 8.67 4.87
N PRO A 285 7.70 8.86 4.22
CA PRO A 285 7.60 9.77 3.07
C PRO A 285 7.84 11.24 3.46
N GLU A 286 8.41 12.04 2.56
CA GLU A 286 8.78 13.43 2.82
C GLU A 286 7.57 14.31 3.17
N VAL A 287 6.39 13.97 2.64
CA VAL A 287 5.12 14.65 2.97
C VAL A 287 4.70 14.36 4.41
N ALA A 288 4.88 13.12 4.89
CA ALA A 288 4.62 12.76 6.27
C ALA A 288 5.64 13.43 7.22
N HIS A 289 6.90 13.51 6.80
CA HIS A 289 7.95 14.24 7.53
C HIS A 289 7.58 15.73 7.75
N SER A 290 7.14 16.41 6.68
CA SER A 290 6.62 17.78 6.75
C SER A 290 5.41 17.91 7.70
N ALA A 291 4.47 16.96 7.63
CA ALA A 291 3.28 16.95 8.48
C ALA A 291 3.63 16.80 9.98
N ILE A 292 4.63 15.97 10.32
CA ILE A 292 5.14 15.86 11.68
C ILE A 292 5.82 17.15 12.14
N CYS A 293 6.63 17.79 11.30
CA CYS A 293 7.27 19.07 11.64
C CYS A 293 6.23 20.15 11.99
N GLN A 294 5.18 20.29 11.18
CA GLN A 294 4.08 21.22 11.46
C GLN A 294 3.33 20.89 12.75
N GLN A 295 3.16 19.61 13.06
CA GLN A 295 2.48 19.19 14.28
C GLN A 295 3.34 19.45 15.53
N LEU A 296 4.65 19.19 15.46
CA LEU A 296 5.60 19.55 16.51
C LEU A 296 5.63 21.06 16.74
N GLU A 297 5.64 21.87 15.69
CA GLU A 297 5.55 23.33 15.80
C GLU A 297 4.32 23.77 16.59
N ARG A 298 3.17 23.15 16.29
CA ARG A 298 1.91 23.41 17.01
C ARG A 298 1.99 23.00 18.47
N GLU A 299 2.43 21.79 18.78
CA GLU A 299 2.53 21.30 20.17
C GLU A 299 3.47 22.20 20.98
N ILE A 300 4.62 22.57 20.42
CA ILE A 300 5.59 23.45 21.07
C ILE A 300 5.01 24.85 21.26
N SER A 301 4.33 25.40 20.25
CA SER A 301 3.73 26.75 20.33
C SER A 301 2.66 26.84 21.43
N HIS A 302 1.83 25.82 21.58
CA HIS A 302 0.72 25.81 22.55
C HIS A 302 1.14 25.36 23.95
N SER A 303 2.22 24.59 24.06
CA SER A 303 2.73 24.13 25.35
C SER A 303 3.32 25.29 26.16
N LYS A 304 3.10 25.29 27.48
CA LYS A 304 3.73 26.22 28.43
C LYS A 304 4.74 25.55 29.36
N SER A 305 4.72 24.22 29.42
CA SER A 305 5.54 23.37 30.30
C SER A 305 5.49 21.93 29.79
N GLY A 306 6.40 21.06 30.25
CA GLY A 306 6.39 19.64 29.90
C GLY A 306 7.44 19.29 28.85
N ILE A 307 7.27 18.16 28.18
CA ILE A 307 8.28 17.59 27.26
C ILE A 307 8.50 18.49 26.04
N PHE A 308 7.44 19.13 25.53
CA PHE A 308 7.53 20.09 24.43
C PHE A 308 8.17 21.44 24.80
N ARG A 309 8.47 21.66 26.08
CA ARG A 309 9.24 22.81 26.62
C ARG A 309 10.52 22.35 27.32
N SER A 310 11.05 21.21 26.93
CA SER A 310 12.23 20.61 27.55
C SER A 310 13.37 20.40 26.55
N PRO A 311 14.61 20.19 27.03
CA PRO A 311 15.73 19.82 26.18
C PRO A 311 15.51 18.53 25.36
N MET A 312 14.49 17.72 25.66
CA MET A 312 14.18 16.53 24.87
C MET A 312 13.86 16.86 23.40
N ILE A 313 13.34 18.05 23.10
CA ILE A 313 13.09 18.49 21.71
C ILE A 313 14.35 18.41 20.85
N VAL A 314 15.51 18.63 21.45
CA VAL A 314 16.81 18.56 20.79
C VAL A 314 17.11 17.16 20.26
N ASN A 315 16.62 16.11 20.91
CA ASN A 315 16.84 14.72 20.49
C ASN A 315 16.12 14.38 19.17
N ILE A 316 15.09 15.14 18.80
CA ILE A 316 14.35 14.91 17.54
C ILE A 316 15.01 15.65 16.37
N LEU A 317 15.76 16.72 16.63
CA LEU A 317 16.37 17.56 15.59
C LEU A 317 17.19 16.78 14.55
N PRO A 318 18.04 15.80 14.92
CA PRO A 318 18.80 15.03 13.93
C PRO A 318 17.91 14.29 12.91
N PHE A 319 16.72 13.86 13.30
CA PHE A 319 15.78 13.17 12.42
C PHE A 319 14.93 14.14 11.58
N ILE A 320 14.69 15.34 12.10
CA ILE A 320 14.05 16.42 11.33
C ILE A 320 15.01 16.98 10.29
N LEU A 321 16.28 17.13 10.64
CA LEU A 321 17.31 17.69 9.77
C LEU A 321 17.94 16.62 8.87
N ASP A 322 17.11 15.78 8.26
CA ASP A 322 17.57 14.70 7.38
C ASP A 322 18.20 15.25 6.10
N ILE A 323 19.51 15.02 5.94
CA ILE A 323 20.29 15.49 4.79
C ILE A 323 19.80 14.86 3.48
N SER A 324 19.25 13.65 3.50
CA SER A 324 18.70 13.00 2.29
C SER A 324 17.55 13.82 1.70
N ILE A 325 16.66 14.33 2.56
CA ILE A 325 15.56 15.22 2.19
C ILE A 325 16.10 16.60 1.79
N LEU A 326 16.94 17.19 2.65
CA LEU A 326 17.47 18.55 2.50
C LEU A 326 18.37 18.74 1.28
N SER A 327 19.03 17.68 0.82
CA SER A 327 19.93 17.74 -0.33
C SER A 327 19.22 17.65 -1.68
N ASN A 328 17.97 17.16 -1.74
CA ASN A 328 17.18 17.03 -2.97
C ASN A 328 16.11 18.12 -3.11
N LEU A 329 16.56 19.37 -3.24
CA LEU A 329 15.72 20.56 -3.15
C LEU A 329 14.72 20.72 -4.31
N ILE A 330 14.97 20.10 -5.47
CA ILE A 330 14.07 20.12 -6.63
C ILE A 330 12.82 19.29 -6.36
N VAL A 331 12.98 18.13 -5.72
CA VAL A 331 11.87 17.20 -5.41
C VAL A 331 11.17 17.60 -4.12
N ASN A 332 11.93 18.02 -3.10
CA ASN A 332 11.43 18.14 -1.73
C ASN A 332 11.19 19.58 -1.28
N LEU A 333 10.94 20.51 -2.22
CA LEU A 333 10.98 21.94 -1.96
C LEU A 333 10.12 22.36 -0.76
N GLU A 334 8.84 21.97 -0.73
CA GLU A 334 7.90 22.35 0.33
C GLU A 334 8.27 21.72 1.68
N THR A 335 8.78 20.48 1.67
CA THR A 335 9.27 19.81 2.88
C THR A 335 10.50 20.50 3.42
N VAL A 336 11.47 20.86 2.57
CA VAL A 336 12.66 21.62 2.97
C VAL A 336 12.27 22.96 3.58
N LEU A 337 11.37 23.70 2.94
CA LEU A 337 10.89 24.98 3.47
C LEU A 337 10.21 24.80 4.84
N THR A 338 9.43 23.74 5.02
CA THR A 338 8.78 23.43 6.30
C THR A 338 9.81 23.12 7.39
N ILE A 339 10.82 22.30 7.09
CA ILE A 339 11.91 21.96 8.02
C ILE A 339 12.67 23.23 8.44
N LEU A 340 13.00 24.10 7.49
CA LEU A 340 13.72 25.34 7.77
C LEU A 340 12.90 26.32 8.61
N ASN A 341 11.61 26.50 8.32
CA ASN A 341 10.73 27.33 9.15
C ASN A 341 10.61 26.77 10.57
N PHE A 342 10.51 25.45 10.72
CA PHE A 342 10.50 24.81 12.03
C PHE A 342 11.81 25.05 12.79
N LEU A 343 12.96 24.92 12.12
CA LEU A 343 14.27 25.22 12.71
C LEU A 343 14.38 26.69 13.13
N GLN A 344 13.97 27.63 12.28
CA GLN A 344 13.94 29.06 12.59
C GLN A 344 13.08 29.33 13.83
N PHE A 345 11.87 28.76 13.87
CA PHE A 345 10.97 28.85 15.02
C PHE A 345 11.63 28.36 16.31
N LEU A 346 12.26 27.17 16.31
CA LEU A 346 12.93 26.62 17.47
C LEU A 346 14.08 27.49 17.96
N LEU A 347 14.91 28.00 17.04
CA LEU A 347 16.06 28.85 17.37
C LEU A 347 15.62 30.18 17.99
N LEU A 348 14.61 30.83 17.42
CA LEU A 348 14.03 32.06 17.98
C LEU A 348 13.46 31.84 19.38
N LEU A 349 12.81 30.69 19.57
CA LEU A 349 12.18 30.34 20.84
C LEU A 349 13.23 30.04 21.91
N ASP A 350 14.29 29.30 21.58
CA ASP A 350 15.39 29.00 22.51
C ASP A 350 16.22 30.25 22.83
N ARG A 351 16.38 31.19 21.90
CA ARG A 351 16.98 32.52 22.18
C ARG A 351 16.19 33.29 23.23
N ARG A 352 14.87 33.19 23.23
CA ARG A 352 13.99 33.94 24.15
C ARG A 352 13.80 33.26 25.50
N ILE A 353 13.69 31.93 25.52
CA ILE A 353 13.22 31.17 26.70
C ILE A 353 14.30 30.20 27.24
N HIS A 354 15.33 29.87 26.45
CA HIS A 354 16.45 29.00 26.84
C HIS A 354 16.03 27.59 27.31
N CYS A 355 14.88 27.10 26.86
CA CYS A 355 14.29 25.85 27.33
C CYS A 355 14.82 24.60 26.62
N PHE A 356 15.38 24.73 25.42
CA PHE A 356 15.89 23.61 24.62
C PHE A 356 17.41 23.44 24.76
N ARG A 357 18.15 24.52 25.06
CA ARG A 357 19.62 24.52 25.17
C ARG A 357 20.32 24.14 23.86
N ILE A 358 19.75 24.55 22.73
CA ILE A 358 20.31 24.31 21.39
C ILE A 358 21.71 24.95 21.31
N PHE A 359 21.81 26.22 21.67
CA PHE A 359 23.08 26.98 21.66
C PHE A 359 24.12 26.47 22.67
N GLY A 360 23.68 25.71 23.68
CA GLY A 360 24.57 25.10 24.68
C GLY A 360 25.10 23.71 24.28
N THR A 361 24.64 23.15 23.16
CA THR A 361 24.94 21.77 22.77
C THR A 361 25.71 21.73 21.45
N LYS A 362 27.03 21.52 21.53
CA LYS A 362 27.92 21.58 20.37
C LYS A 362 27.51 20.64 19.24
N GLU A 363 27.19 19.38 19.55
CA GLU A 363 26.78 18.39 18.54
C GLU A 363 25.56 18.84 17.73
N VAL A 364 24.61 19.50 18.38
CA VAL A 364 23.38 20.00 17.75
C VAL A 364 23.70 21.18 16.85
N MET A 365 24.55 22.08 17.32
CA MET A 365 25.04 23.22 16.53
C MET A 365 25.81 22.74 15.29
N ASP A 366 26.71 21.76 15.44
CA ASP A 366 27.45 21.16 14.34
C ASP A 366 26.50 20.53 13.30
N ASN A 367 25.44 19.85 13.75
CA ASN A 367 24.40 19.29 12.88
C ASN A 367 23.61 20.39 12.13
N ILE A 368 23.21 21.46 12.82
CA ILE A 368 22.51 22.60 12.21
C ILE A 368 23.39 23.25 11.13
N GLU A 369 24.66 23.51 11.43
CA GLU A 369 25.61 24.08 10.47
C GLU A 369 25.80 23.20 9.24
N LYS A 370 25.92 21.88 9.43
CA LYS A 370 26.03 20.91 8.34
C LYS A 370 24.79 20.96 7.44
N CYS A 371 23.61 21.08 8.03
CA CYS A 371 22.35 21.17 7.30
C CYS A 371 22.25 22.47 6.50
N ILE A 372 22.59 23.62 7.10
CA ILE A 372 22.63 24.91 6.40
C ILE A 372 23.59 24.85 5.20
N LYS A 373 24.79 24.27 5.38
CA LYS A 373 25.77 24.09 4.30
C LYS A 373 25.21 23.21 3.18
N SER A 374 24.54 22.11 3.52
CA SER A 374 23.91 21.20 2.57
C SER A 374 22.82 21.91 1.76
N VAL A 375 21.88 22.58 2.42
CA VAL A 375 20.78 23.27 1.74
C VAL A 375 21.32 24.41 0.86
N LYS A 376 22.31 25.19 1.32
CA LYS A 376 22.94 26.23 0.49
C LYS A 376 23.53 25.65 -0.79
N SER A 377 24.29 24.55 -0.68
CA SER A 377 24.86 23.88 -1.85
C SER A 377 23.79 23.36 -2.82
N SER A 378 22.74 22.72 -2.29
CA SER A 378 21.64 22.21 -3.10
C SER A 378 20.79 23.31 -3.74
N LEU A 379 20.60 24.44 -3.04
CA LEU A 379 19.89 25.60 -3.55
C LEU A 379 20.63 26.24 -4.72
N THR A 380 21.95 26.42 -4.64
CA THR A 380 22.77 26.92 -5.75
C THR A 380 22.61 26.03 -6.98
N LYS A 381 22.74 24.71 -6.81
CA LYS A 381 22.55 23.74 -7.92
C LYS A 381 21.12 23.79 -8.48
N ALA A 382 20.11 23.94 -7.63
CA ALA A 382 18.72 24.00 -8.05
C ALA A 382 18.41 25.27 -8.85
N ILE A 383 18.97 26.41 -8.44
CA ILE A 383 18.86 27.69 -9.17
C ILE A 383 19.55 27.57 -10.54
N GLU A 384 20.79 27.09 -10.59
CA GLU A 384 21.53 26.87 -11.85
C GLU A 384 20.76 25.95 -12.80
N ASN A 385 20.19 24.85 -12.30
CA ASN A 385 19.38 23.95 -13.11
C ASN A 385 18.07 24.58 -13.58
N ASN A 386 17.45 25.45 -12.77
CA ASN A 386 16.22 26.15 -13.12
C ASN A 386 16.45 27.31 -14.10
N GLU A 387 17.70 27.71 -14.34
CA GLU A 387 18.08 28.73 -15.34
C GLU A 387 18.46 28.12 -16.70
N LYS A 388 18.61 26.80 -16.80
CA LYS A 388 18.94 26.10 -18.06
C LYS A 388 17.86 26.24 -19.15
N PRO A 389 18.22 26.14 -20.43
CA PRO A 389 17.27 26.11 -21.54
C PRO A 389 16.22 25.00 -21.40
N LYS A 390 15.02 25.23 -21.94
CA LYS A 390 13.87 24.30 -21.84
C LYS A 390 14.22 22.90 -22.39
N GLU A 391 14.99 22.79 -23.47
CA GLU A 391 15.36 21.50 -24.05
C GLU A 391 16.26 20.65 -23.13
N GLU A 392 17.11 21.30 -22.32
CA GLU A 392 17.99 20.60 -21.36
C GLU A 392 17.24 20.18 -20.10
N LYS A 393 16.27 20.99 -19.65
CA LYS A 393 15.36 20.65 -18.54
C LYS A 393 14.50 19.42 -18.86
N ILE A 394 13.97 19.34 -20.09
CA ILE A 394 13.15 18.21 -20.55
C ILE A 394 13.97 16.92 -20.65
N LYS A 395 15.25 16.98 -21.10
CA LYS A 395 16.14 15.81 -21.14
C LYS A 395 16.44 15.24 -19.74
N GLY A 396 16.54 16.09 -18.71
CA GLY A 396 16.71 15.65 -17.32
C GLY A 396 15.45 15.01 -16.72
N MET A 397 14.26 15.50 -17.07
CA MET A 397 12.98 14.96 -16.58
C MET A 397 12.53 13.68 -17.29
N LYS A 398 12.82 13.50 -18.59
CA LYS A 398 12.50 12.27 -19.34
C LYS A 398 13.21 11.02 -18.80
N ILE A 399 14.30 11.18 -18.03
CA ILE A 399 15.01 10.06 -17.38
C ILE A 399 14.29 9.60 -16.10
N MET A 400 13.39 10.42 -15.52
CA MET A 400 12.63 10.06 -14.31
C MET A 400 11.22 9.53 -14.57
N ASN A 401 10.62 9.82 -15.74
CA ASN A 401 9.31 9.30 -16.13
C ASN A 401 9.43 8.39 -17.34
N VAL A 402 9.67 7.10 -17.11
CA VAL A 402 9.35 6.05 -18.09
C VAL A 402 7.87 5.76 -17.97
N ASN A 403 7.06 6.58 -18.64
CA ASN A 403 5.86 6.21 -19.39
C ASN A 403 5.30 7.49 -20.01
N SER A 404 5.33 7.51 -21.33
CA SER A 404 4.95 8.63 -22.19
C SER A 404 3.46 8.96 -22.06
N GLN A 405 3.14 9.92 -21.20
CA GLN A 405 2.07 10.88 -21.47
C GLN A 405 2.73 12.24 -21.64
N GLU A 406 2.42 12.92 -22.74
CA GLU A 406 2.80 14.32 -22.94
C GLU A 406 2.21 15.13 -21.78
N ILE A 407 3.04 15.44 -20.80
CA ILE A 407 2.67 16.38 -19.75
C ILE A 407 2.56 17.74 -20.44
N ASP A 408 1.33 18.18 -20.70
CA ASP A 408 1.02 19.58 -21.04
C ASP A 408 1.21 20.43 -19.78
N CYS A 409 2.46 20.48 -19.30
CA CYS A 409 2.88 21.31 -18.19
C CYS A 409 3.36 22.64 -18.76
N ASP A 410 2.75 23.71 -18.27
CA ASP A 410 3.22 25.07 -18.47
C ASP A 410 4.56 25.23 -17.73
N PHE A 411 5.64 24.87 -18.42
CA PHE A 411 7.02 24.89 -17.91
C PHE A 411 7.42 26.27 -17.38
N ASP A 412 6.84 27.34 -17.92
CA ASP A 412 7.13 28.70 -17.50
C ASP A 412 6.48 28.98 -16.13
N LYS A 413 5.24 28.51 -15.90
CA LYS A 413 4.61 28.55 -14.57
C LYS A 413 5.38 27.74 -13.53
N ILE A 414 5.85 26.53 -13.88
CA ILE A 414 6.67 25.70 -12.97
C ILE A 414 8.00 26.41 -12.65
N THR A 415 8.67 26.94 -13.67
CA THR A 415 9.93 27.67 -13.50
C THR A 415 9.75 28.89 -12.60
N GLN A 416 8.66 29.65 -12.79
CA GLN A 416 8.34 30.82 -11.97
C GLN A 416 7.96 30.44 -10.53
N SER A 417 7.16 29.37 -10.35
CA SER A 417 6.82 28.82 -9.04
C SER A 417 8.08 28.40 -8.28
N ASN A 418 8.97 27.65 -8.93
CA ASN A 418 10.25 27.23 -8.35
C ASN A 418 11.13 28.42 -7.96
N LYS A 419 11.18 29.49 -8.76
CA LYS A 419 11.93 30.71 -8.42
C LYS A 419 11.42 31.36 -7.13
N LEU A 420 10.10 31.52 -6.99
CA LEU A 420 9.51 32.07 -5.77
C LEU A 420 9.88 31.22 -4.56
N SER A 421 9.78 29.92 -4.72
CA SER A 421 10.08 28.93 -3.71
C SER A 421 11.57 28.90 -3.30
N PHE A 422 12.50 28.99 -4.24
CA PHE A 422 13.93 29.16 -3.96
C PHE A 422 14.22 30.46 -3.22
N ALA A 423 13.56 31.56 -3.59
CA ALA A 423 13.71 32.83 -2.90
C ALA A 423 13.22 32.74 -1.44
N ARG A 424 12.12 32.01 -1.18
CA ARG A 424 11.63 31.76 0.20
C ARG A 424 12.62 30.93 1.01
N ILE A 425 13.19 29.87 0.43
CA ILE A 425 14.23 29.07 1.09
C ILE A 425 15.45 29.95 1.40
N GLN A 426 15.92 30.76 0.43
CA GLN A 426 17.05 31.67 0.64
C GLN A 426 16.79 32.66 1.77
N PHE A 427 15.58 33.23 1.82
CA PHE A 427 15.16 34.14 2.87
C PHE A 427 15.23 33.48 4.26
N VAL A 428 14.58 32.31 4.42
CA VAL A 428 14.57 31.59 5.72
C VAL A 428 15.98 31.15 6.13
N LEU A 429 16.83 30.73 5.17
CA LEU A 429 18.22 30.41 5.46
C LEU A 429 19.02 31.61 6.01
N ASN A 430 18.80 32.80 5.45
CA ASN A 430 19.47 34.00 5.92
C ASN A 430 19.02 34.35 7.34
N GLU A 431 17.72 34.28 7.62
CA GLU A 431 17.17 34.49 8.96
C GLU A 431 17.75 33.51 9.98
N ILE A 432 17.86 32.22 9.63
CA ILE A 432 18.49 31.23 10.50
C ILE A 432 19.94 31.63 10.79
N VAL A 433 20.71 32.00 9.77
CA VAL A 433 22.11 32.41 9.93
C VAL A 433 22.23 33.63 10.85
N ASP A 434 21.38 34.64 10.68
CA ASP A 434 21.37 35.83 11.53
C ASP A 434 21.08 35.47 13.00
N ILE A 435 20.12 34.59 13.26
CA ILE A 435 19.82 34.10 14.62
C ILE A 435 21.01 33.36 15.23
N LEU A 436 21.72 32.56 14.44
CA LEU A 436 22.92 31.85 14.90
C LEU A 436 24.06 32.83 15.23
N GLU A 437 24.22 33.88 14.43
CA GLU A 437 25.21 34.95 14.65
C GLU A 437 24.81 35.92 15.78
N GLY A 438 23.56 35.86 16.25
CA GLY A 438 23.07 36.71 17.34
C GLY A 438 22.69 38.12 16.90
N LYS A 439 22.38 38.30 15.62
CA LYS A 439 21.72 39.49 15.06
C LYS A 439 20.21 39.35 15.25
#